data_AF-A0A2G5TWK1-F1
#
_entry.id   AF-A0A2G5TWK1-F1
#
_cell.length_a   1.000
_cell.length_b   1.000
_cell.length_c   1.000
_cell.angle_alpha   90.00
_cell.angle_beta   90.00
_cell.angle_gamma   90.00
#
_symmetry.space_group_name_H-M   'P 1'
#
loop_
_entity.id
_entity.type
_entity.pdbx_description
1 polymer ?
#
loop_
_entity_poly.entity_id
_entity_poly.type
_entity_poly.pdbx_seq_one_letter_code
_entity_poly.pdbx_strand_id
1 'polypeptide(L)'
;MGTKLRNLEYLEIDTVVFQDANSFTNEVLKDLDWTDGDENDGRPMTVKIHGEATYTPPVIQIVKNLIRDNGMIGSIFQRFGVFENGKMNLCFCFQVWSKQIEIA
;
A
#
# COMPACT_ATOMS: atom_id res chain seq x y z
N MET A 1 -14.41 -12.82 -15.93
CA MET A 1 -14.37 -11.66 -14.99
C MET A 1 -13.62 -12.10 -13.75
N GLY A 2 -12.49 -11.45 -13.43
CA GLY A 2 -11.50 -11.97 -12.49
C GLY A 2 -11.91 -11.86 -11.02
N THR A 3 -12.03 -13.00 -10.34
CA THR A 3 -12.25 -13.08 -8.88
C THR A 3 -10.97 -12.95 -8.06
N LYS A 4 -9.80 -12.99 -8.71
CA LYS A 4 -8.48 -13.00 -8.05
C LYS A 4 -8.21 -11.79 -7.14
N LEU A 5 -8.85 -10.65 -7.38
CA LEU A 5 -8.65 -9.43 -6.59
C LEU A 5 -9.66 -9.27 -5.44
N ARG A 6 -10.66 -10.14 -5.31
CA ARG A 6 -11.70 -10.02 -4.26
C ARG A 6 -11.15 -10.23 -2.85
N ASN A 7 -10.08 -11.02 -2.74
CA ASN A 7 -9.42 -11.34 -1.47
C ASN A 7 -8.02 -10.71 -1.42
N LEU A 8 -7.80 -9.61 -2.15
CA LEU A 8 -6.52 -8.91 -2.11
C LEU A 8 -6.39 -8.25 -0.73
N GLU A 9 -5.40 -8.68 0.05
CA GLU A 9 -5.01 -8.00 1.30
C GLU A 9 -3.76 -7.14 1.10
N TYR A 10 -2.88 -7.54 0.18
CA TYR A 10 -1.60 -6.88 -0.04
C TYR A 10 -1.08 -7.07 -1.47
N LEU A 11 -0.55 -6.00 -2.06
CA LEU A 11 0.05 -5.97 -3.39
C LEU A 11 1.33 -5.14 -3.36
N GLU A 12 2.39 -5.65 -3.99
CA GLU A 12 3.62 -4.91 -4.25
C GLU A 12 3.80 -4.72 -5.75
N ILE A 13 4.20 -3.52 -6.14
CA ILE A 13 4.53 -3.17 -7.52
C ILE A 13 5.93 -2.57 -7.51
N ASP A 14 6.89 -3.35 -7.99
CA ASP A 14 8.27 -2.89 -8.18
C ASP A 14 8.40 -2.14 -9.49
N THR A 15 9.00 -0.96 -9.43
CA THR A 15 9.28 -0.11 -10.57
C THR A 15 10.66 0.54 -10.45
N VAL A 16 11.17 1.00 -11.59
CA VAL A 16 12.46 1.68 -11.69
C VAL A 16 12.23 3.07 -12.22
N VAL A 17 12.60 4.09 -11.45
CA VAL A 17 12.44 5.50 -11.82
C VAL A 17 13.78 6.16 -12.08
N PHE A 18 13.84 6.97 -13.14
CA PHE A 18 15.07 7.57 -13.66
C PHE A 18 15.30 9.03 -13.23
N GLN A 19 14.25 9.74 -12.84
CA GLN A 19 14.30 11.22 -12.72
C GLN A 19 13.89 11.71 -11.34
N ASP A 20 12.67 11.40 -10.90
CA ASP A 20 12.17 11.85 -9.61
C ASP A 20 11.08 10.91 -9.07
N ALA A 21 11.34 10.36 -7.89
CA ALA A 21 10.40 9.53 -7.15
C ALA A 21 9.11 10.28 -6.81
N ASN A 22 9.24 11.58 -6.49
CA ASN A 22 8.13 12.41 -6.05
C ASN A 22 7.19 12.68 -7.23
N SER A 23 7.72 13.07 -8.40
CA SER A 23 6.92 13.21 -9.61
C SER A 23 6.18 11.91 -9.97
N PHE A 24 6.84 10.75 -9.87
CA PHE A 24 6.19 9.47 -10.15
C PHE A 24 5.08 9.17 -9.14
N THR A 25 5.35 9.39 -7.85
CA THR A 25 4.37 9.28 -6.77
C THR A 25 3.15 10.15 -7.00
N ASN A 26 3.36 11.40 -7.36
CA ASN A 26 2.29 12.35 -7.61
C ASN A 26 1.41 11.89 -8.77
N GLU A 27 1.99 11.28 -9.81
CA GLU A 27 1.22 10.71 -10.91
C GLU A 27 0.44 9.46 -10.49
N VAL A 28 1.01 8.58 -9.65
CA VAL A 28 0.31 7.40 -9.11
C VAL A 28 -0.88 7.79 -8.23
N LEU A 29 -0.74 8.87 -7.46
CA LEU A 29 -1.77 9.35 -6.55
C LEU A 29 -2.74 10.33 -7.20
N LYS A 30 -2.49 10.71 -8.46
CA LYS A 30 -3.30 11.67 -9.19
C LYS A 30 -4.71 11.12 -9.37
N ASP A 31 -5.68 12.01 -9.21
CA ASP A 31 -7.11 11.72 -9.35
C ASP A 31 -7.67 10.71 -8.33
N LEU A 32 -6.87 10.28 -7.35
CA LEU A 32 -7.33 9.48 -6.22
C LEU A 32 -7.79 10.38 -5.08
N ASP A 33 -8.93 10.07 -4.48
CA ASP A 33 -9.41 10.73 -3.26
C ASP A 33 -8.76 10.06 -2.04
N TRP A 34 -7.56 10.53 -1.69
CA TRP A 34 -6.78 10.00 -0.58
C TRP A 34 -6.68 10.99 0.57
N THR A 35 -6.51 10.46 1.78
CA THR A 35 -6.16 11.23 2.98
C THR A 35 -4.81 10.79 3.52
N ASP A 36 -4.11 11.69 4.22
CA ASP A 36 -2.92 11.32 4.99
C ASP A 36 -3.31 10.43 6.17
N GLY A 37 -2.54 9.38 6.40
CA GLY A 37 -2.51 8.62 7.65
C GLY A 37 -1.11 8.68 8.24
N ASP A 38 -0.99 9.15 9.47
CA ASP A 38 0.26 9.36 10.20
C ASP A 38 0.54 8.27 11.25
N GLU A 39 -0.43 7.38 11.50
CA GLU A 39 -0.34 6.27 12.45
C GLU A 39 -0.79 4.92 11.85
N ASN A 40 -0.66 3.86 12.67
CA ASN A 40 -1.11 2.52 12.33
C ASN A 40 -2.54 2.27 12.87
N ASP A 41 -3.54 2.99 12.35
CA ASP A 41 -4.98 3.09 12.74
C ASP A 41 -5.80 1.77 12.82
N GLY A 42 -5.24 0.71 13.38
CA GLY A 42 -5.75 -0.65 13.30
C GLY A 42 -5.38 -1.37 12.00
N ARG A 43 -4.44 -0.83 11.22
CA ARG A 43 -3.95 -1.49 10.00
C ARG A 43 -3.24 -2.80 10.38
N PRO A 44 -3.60 -3.93 9.76
CA PRO A 44 -2.99 -5.22 10.08
C PRO A 44 -1.48 -5.22 9.89
N MET A 45 -0.74 -5.69 10.89
CA MET A 45 0.71 -5.93 10.77
C MET A 45 1.03 -7.27 10.12
N THR A 46 0.00 -8.06 9.82
CA THR A 46 0.11 -9.37 9.19
C THR A 46 -1.01 -9.49 8.16
N VAL A 47 -0.67 -9.92 6.95
CA VAL A 47 -1.58 -10.06 5.80
C VAL A 47 -1.39 -11.42 5.13
N LYS A 48 -2.38 -11.85 4.35
CA LYS A 48 -2.29 -13.05 3.52
C LYS A 48 -2.06 -12.71 2.06
N ILE A 49 -0.96 -13.21 1.51
CA ILE A 49 -0.67 -13.16 0.07
C ILE A 49 -1.23 -14.44 -0.56
N HIS A 50 -2.03 -14.28 -1.62
CA HIS A 50 -2.74 -15.37 -2.30
C HIS A 50 -3.66 -16.22 -1.39
N GLY A 51 -4.07 -15.68 -0.23
CA GLY A 51 -4.96 -16.36 0.72
C GLY A 51 -4.29 -17.45 1.57
N GLU A 52 -3.01 -17.72 1.37
CA GLU A 52 -2.31 -18.85 1.99
C GLU A 52 -1.04 -18.40 2.73
N ALA A 53 -0.22 -17.54 2.12
CA ALA A 53 1.07 -17.15 2.68
C ALA A 53 0.91 -15.96 3.62
N THR A 54 1.27 -16.15 4.89
CA THR A 54 1.37 -15.06 5.86
C THR A 54 2.58 -14.19 5.55
N TYR A 55 2.36 -12.88 5.43
CA TYR A 55 3.39 -11.87 5.24
C TYR A 55 3.26 -10.77 6.29
N THR A 56 4.38 -10.23 6.74
CA THR A 56 4.44 -9.10 7.67
C THR A 56 4.89 -7.88 6.89
N PRO A 57 3.97 -6.95 6.54
CA PRO A 57 4.34 -5.72 5.87
C PRO A 57 5.33 -4.90 6.72
N PRO A 58 6.14 -4.04 6.08
CA PRO A 58 6.99 -3.12 6.80
C PRO A 58 6.17 -2.22 7.74
N VAL A 59 6.73 -1.91 8.91
CA VAL A 59 6.12 -0.96 9.85
C VAL A 59 6.34 0.44 9.31
N ILE A 60 5.32 0.99 8.65
CA ILE A 60 5.34 2.33 8.06
C ILE A 60 4.23 3.17 8.68
N GLN A 61 4.60 4.32 9.23
CA GLN A 61 3.65 5.23 9.88
C GLN A 61 2.91 6.09 8.86
N ILE A 62 3.62 6.63 7.87
CA ILE A 62 3.05 7.57 6.90
C ILE A 62 2.52 6.82 5.68
N VAL A 63 1.20 6.86 5.48
CA VAL A 63 0.52 6.23 4.34
C VAL A 63 -0.51 7.18 3.72
N LYS A 64 -0.92 6.86 2.48
CA LYS A 64 -2.03 7.51 1.80
C LYS A 64 -3.23 6.57 1.82
N ASN A 65 -4.30 6.95 2.49
CA ASN A 65 -5.48 6.11 2.67
C ASN A 65 -6.56 6.44 1.65
N LEU A 66 -7.05 5.42 0.96
CA LEU A 66 -8.26 5.46 0.14
C LEU A 66 -9.41 4.87 0.95
N ILE A 67 -10.36 5.71 1.35
CA ILE A 67 -11.53 5.27 2.12
C ILE A 67 -12.66 4.94 1.16
N ARG A 68 -13.15 3.70 1.21
CA ARG A 68 -14.28 3.25 0.40
C ARG A 68 -15.58 3.34 1.21
N ASP A 69 -16.68 3.51 0.51
CA ASP A 69 -18.05 3.55 1.05
C ASP A 69 -18.43 2.30 1.86
N ASN A 70 -17.85 1.14 1.51
CA ASN A 70 -18.06 -0.13 2.20
C ASN A 70 -17.22 -0.30 3.48
N GLY A 71 -16.54 0.76 3.95
CA GLY A 71 -15.72 0.74 5.15
C GLY A 71 -14.35 0.07 5.00
N MET A 72 -13.99 -0.37 3.79
CA MET A 72 -12.64 -0.85 3.48
C MET A 72 -11.70 0.34 3.25
N ILE A 73 -10.47 0.21 3.71
CA ILE A 73 -9.39 1.17 3.58
C ILE A 73 -8.31 0.54 2.70
N GLY A 74 -7.88 1.29 1.68
CA GLY A 74 -6.72 0.97 0.88
C GLY A 74 -5.56 1.89 1.26
N SER A 75 -4.54 1.39 1.96
CA SER A 75 -3.35 2.17 2.32
C SER A 75 -2.27 1.99 1.27
N ILE A 76 -1.82 3.11 0.68
CA ILE A 76 -0.72 3.19 -0.27
C ILE A 76 0.51 3.76 0.44
N PHE A 77 1.65 3.10 0.25
CA PHE A 77 2.94 3.60 0.74
C PHE A 77 4.08 3.10 -0.14
N GLN A 78 5.25 3.69 0.06
CA GLN A 78 6.43 3.41 -0.76
C GLN A 78 7.55 2.85 0.07
N ARG A 79 8.33 1.97 -0.56
CA ARG A 79 9.68 1.62 -0.11
C ARG A 79 10.68 2.06 -1.16
N PHE A 80 11.65 2.85 -0.71
CA PHE A 80 12.79 3.24 -1.53
C PHE A 80 13.84 2.13 -1.49
N GLY A 81 14.21 1.63 -2.66
CA GLY A 81 15.30 0.68 -2.85
C GLY A 81 16.63 1.38 -3.12
N VAL A 82 17.62 0.60 -3.55
CA VAL A 82 18.97 1.10 -3.85
C VAL A 82 18.96 1.98 -5.10
N PHE A 83 19.75 3.05 -5.06
CA PHE A 83 20.05 3.87 -6.23
C PHE A 83 21.28 3.30 -6.96
N GLU A 84 21.08 2.77 -8.16
CA GLU A 84 22.15 2.19 -8.99
C GLU A 84 22.09 2.73 -10.41
N ASN A 85 23.25 3.09 -10.96
CA ASN A 85 23.39 3.58 -12.34
C ASN A 85 22.42 4.71 -12.72
N GLY A 86 22.16 5.65 -11.80
CA GLY A 86 21.23 6.76 -12.04
C GLY A 86 19.76 6.39 -11.95
N LYS A 87 19.44 5.19 -11.45
CA LYS A 87 18.07 4.70 -11.31
C LYS A 87 17.77 4.40 -9.86
N MET A 88 16.56 4.76 -9.43
CA MET A 88 16.07 4.40 -8.11
C MET A 88 15.06 3.26 -8.25
N ASN A 89 15.28 2.17 -7.51
CA ASN A 89 14.27 1.14 -7.34
C ASN A 89 13.20 1.68 -6.38
N LEU A 90 11.93 1.59 -6.79
CA LEU A 90 10.80 2.06 -6.00
C LEU A 90 9.76 0.96 -5.95
N CYS A 91 9.31 0.62 -4.75
CA CYS A 91 8.25 -0.36 -4.54
C CYS A 91 7.01 0.36 -4.02
N PHE A 92 5.90 0.25 -4.75
CA PHE A 92 4.59 0.68 -4.28
C PHE A 92 3.90 -0.47 -3.60
N CYS A 93 3.54 -0.27 -2.34
CA CYS A 93 2.79 -1.23 -1.56
C CYS A 93 1.36 -0.74 -1.43
N PHE A 94 0.41 -1.63 -1.63
CA PHE A 94 -1.00 -1.40 -1.44
C PHE A 94 -1.57 -2.44 -0.49
N GLN A 95 -2.08 -1.98 0.64
CA GLN A 95 -2.67 -2.83 1.66
C GLN A 95 -4.17 -2.55 1.79
N VAL A 96 -4.98 -3.60 1.73
CA VAL A 96 -6.44 -3.52 1.82
C VAL A 96 -6.89 -4.13 3.14
N TRP A 97 -7.65 -3.37 3.91
CA TRP A 97 -8.07 -3.78 5.26
C TRP A 97 -9.35 -3.05 5.67
N SER A 98 -9.97 -3.50 6.76
CA SER A 98 -11.01 -2.75 7.46
C SER A 98 -10.61 -2.59 8.92
N LYS A 99 -11.09 -1.54 9.58
CA LYS A 99 -10.84 -1.37 11.02
C LYS A 99 -11.33 -2.62 11.76
N GLN A 100 -10.41 -3.24 12.51
CA GLN A 100 -10.76 -4.38 13.33
C GLN A 100 -11.62 -3.89 14.51
N ILE A 101 -12.77 -4.52 14.71
CA ILE A 101 -13.55 -4.32 15.92
C ILE A 101 -12.92 -5.20 16.99
N GLU A 102 -12.31 -4.59 18.01
CA GLU A 102 -11.91 -5.34 19.21
C GLU A 102 -13.20 -5.81 19.90
N ILE A 103 -13.45 -7.12 19.88
CA ILE A 103 -14.48 -7.74 20.70
C ILE A 103 -13.81 -8.06 22.03
N ALA A 104 -14.20 -7.31 23.08
CA ALA A 104 -13.76 -7.50 24.46
C ALA A 104 -14.35 -8.76 25.09
#